data_AF-A0A9W6LF09-F1
#
_entry.id   AF-A0A9W6LF09-F1
#
_cell.length_a   1.000
_cell.length_b   1.000
_cell.length_c   1.000
_cell.angle_alpha   90.00
_cell.angle_beta   90.00
_cell.angle_gamma   90.00
#
_symmetry.space_group_name_H-M   'P 1'
#
loop_
_entity.id
_entity.type
_entity.pdbx_description
1 polymer ?
#
loop_
_entity_poly.entity_id
_entity_poly.type
_entity_poly.pdbx_seq_one_letter_code
_entity_poly.pdbx_strand_id
1 'polypeptide(L)'
;MKQGVNRFGRLLVSVALLGWATAGSGFAFAAEQASGAAEMGKRSSSPVATVQIQKQPELYAVEPPPLTVTQCGQCHPGVFQDIKKDGGRHAFTCQNCHKSFHSYSPRKNNWDQIMPKCSDCHSPATVAHAQVFTQCAECHSNPHSIKVMPMSQKLLASCATCHAGPPADLKQFPSKHTKLSCADCHTRHGLIPSCNMCHKPHYEGQDFKTCASECHPVHKPKEISYKKDVGTRTCGACHEGVYATWTKTPSRHGKVSCAACHTKHGFIPQCTDCHGLPHSKQLHERFPKCLTCHQDAHNPPVRQR
;
A
#
# COMPACT_ATOMS: atom_id res chain seq x y z
N MET A 1 2.62 -63.91 19.23
CA MET A 1 1.94 -64.08 20.54
C MET A 1 1.07 -62.85 20.81
N LYS A 2 -0.25 -63.09 20.98
CA LYS A 2 -1.32 -62.34 21.69
C LYS A 2 -1.27 -60.79 21.69
N GLN A 3 -2.16 -60.08 20.98
CA GLN A 3 -3.59 -59.73 21.24
C GLN A 3 -3.86 -58.65 22.32
N GLY A 4 -4.64 -57.62 21.97
CA GLY A 4 -5.19 -56.61 22.91
C GLY A 4 -5.88 -55.34 22.31
N VAL A 5 -6.97 -55.52 21.56
CA VAL A 5 -8.22 -54.71 21.47
C VAL A 5 -8.25 -53.15 21.50
N ASN A 6 -8.67 -52.59 20.35
CA ASN A 6 -9.67 -51.54 20.03
C ASN A 6 -10.09 -50.43 21.03
N ARG A 7 -10.07 -49.17 20.56
CA ARG A 7 -11.29 -48.33 20.31
C ARG A 7 -10.96 -47.05 19.52
N PHE A 8 -11.40 -46.99 18.25
CA PHE A 8 -11.49 -45.76 17.44
C PHE A 8 -12.97 -45.36 17.33
N GLY A 9 -13.33 -44.18 17.85
CA GLY A 9 -14.65 -43.57 17.68
C GLY A 9 -14.60 -42.51 16.57
N ARG A 10 -15.29 -42.77 15.44
CA ARG A 10 -15.60 -41.78 14.41
C ARG A 10 -16.81 -40.95 14.89
N LEU A 11 -16.66 -39.63 15.00
CA LEU A 11 -17.78 -38.71 15.17
C LEU A 11 -18.15 -38.13 13.79
N LEU A 12 -19.35 -38.49 13.30
CA LEU A 12 -20.03 -37.82 12.20
C LEU A 12 -20.84 -36.65 12.79
N VAL A 13 -20.59 -35.43 12.30
CA VAL A 13 -21.39 -34.25 12.62
C VAL A 13 -22.41 -34.06 11.50
N SER A 14 -23.68 -34.32 11.79
CA SER A 14 -24.82 -33.99 10.94
C SER A 14 -25.38 -32.62 11.37
N VAL A 15 -25.43 -31.67 10.44
CA VAL A 15 -26.06 -30.36 10.62
C VAL A 15 -27.55 -30.50 10.33
N ALA A 16 -28.39 -30.35 11.36
CA ALA A 16 -29.84 -30.25 11.23
C ALA A 16 -30.27 -28.77 11.29
N LEU A 17 -30.98 -28.33 10.25
CA LEU A 17 -31.67 -27.05 10.16
C LEU A 17 -32.89 -27.04 11.10
N LEU A 18 -32.90 -26.15 12.09
CA LEU A 18 -34.07 -25.83 12.91
C LEU A 18 -34.61 -24.44 12.53
N GLY A 19 -35.82 -24.43 11.99
CA GLY A 19 -36.61 -23.22 11.78
C GLY A 19 -37.21 -22.71 13.10
N TRP A 20 -37.26 -21.39 13.24
CA TRP A 20 -37.94 -20.72 14.36
C TRP A 20 -39.44 -20.56 14.06
N ALA A 21 -40.27 -21.20 14.89
CA ALA A 21 -41.69 -20.93 15.02
C ALA A 21 -41.91 -20.17 16.34
N THR A 22 -42.54 -18.99 16.27
CA THR A 22 -42.94 -18.20 17.44
C THR A 22 -44.24 -18.75 18.01
N ALA A 23 -44.22 -19.14 19.29
CA ALA A 23 -45.36 -19.64 20.04
C ALA A 23 -46.39 -18.51 20.30
N GLY A 24 -47.64 -18.76 19.89
CA GLY A 24 -48.80 -17.98 20.29
C GLY A 24 -49.41 -18.55 21.57
N SER A 25 -49.59 -17.72 22.58
CA SER A 25 -50.36 -18.04 23.78
C SER A 25 -51.83 -17.73 23.54
N GLY A 26 -52.66 -18.77 23.44
CA GLY A 26 -54.11 -18.65 23.38
C GLY A 26 -54.72 -18.62 24.78
N PHE A 27 -55.57 -17.62 25.04
CA PHE A 27 -56.59 -17.67 26.08
C PHE A 27 -57.95 -17.78 25.38
N ALA A 28 -58.67 -18.86 25.66
CA ALA A 28 -60.05 -19.05 25.26
C ALA A 28 -60.96 -18.45 26.33
N PHE A 29 -61.93 -17.64 25.91
CA PHE A 29 -63.13 -17.34 26.70
C PHE A 29 -64.37 -17.44 25.81
N ALA A 30 -65.42 -17.99 26.41
CA ALA A 30 -66.63 -18.50 25.80
C ALA A 30 -67.45 -17.45 25.05
N ALA A 31 -68.13 -17.91 24.00
CA ALA A 31 -69.16 -17.16 23.30
C ALA A 31 -70.45 -17.19 24.12
N GLU A 32 -70.83 -16.04 24.68
CA GLU A 32 -72.18 -15.81 25.19
C GLU A 32 -72.94 -14.97 24.15
N GLN A 33 -74.02 -15.53 23.64
CA GLN A 33 -74.86 -14.95 22.61
C GLN A 33 -75.90 -14.06 23.29
N ALA A 34 -75.67 -12.74 23.26
CA ALA A 34 -76.65 -11.75 23.71
C ALA A 34 -77.31 -11.07 22.50
N SER A 35 -78.57 -11.39 22.29
CA SER A 35 -79.51 -10.69 21.42
C SER A 35 -79.82 -9.30 21.98
N GLY A 36 -79.43 -8.26 21.26
CA GLY A 36 -79.78 -6.88 21.56
C GLY A 36 -79.78 -6.04 20.30
N ALA A 37 -80.97 -5.71 19.81
CA ALA A 37 -81.17 -4.79 18.71
C ALA A 37 -80.93 -3.32 19.16
N ALA A 38 -80.37 -2.53 18.24
CA ALA A 38 -80.45 -1.07 18.15
C ALA A 38 -79.87 -0.21 19.29
N GLU A 39 -78.71 0.41 19.05
CA GLU A 39 -78.63 1.86 18.80
C GLU A 39 -77.24 2.21 18.21
N MET A 40 -77.18 2.60 16.93
CA MET A 40 -75.97 3.18 16.34
C MET A 40 -75.76 4.58 16.92
N GLY A 41 -75.01 4.66 18.01
CA GLY A 41 -74.48 5.92 18.52
C GLY A 41 -73.66 6.62 17.43
N LYS A 42 -74.09 7.82 17.03
CA LYS A 42 -73.40 8.72 16.09
C LYS A 42 -71.94 8.87 16.52
N ARG A 43 -71.01 8.24 15.80
CA ARG A 43 -69.60 8.62 15.83
C ARG A 43 -69.50 10.02 15.21
N SER A 44 -69.29 11.02 16.07
CA SER A 44 -68.87 12.34 15.62
C SER A 44 -67.53 12.18 14.92
N SER A 45 -67.56 12.20 13.58
CA SER A 45 -66.39 12.40 12.76
C SER A 45 -65.93 13.83 12.99
N SER A 46 -64.95 14.04 13.88
CA SER A 46 -64.22 15.29 13.92
C SER A 46 -63.76 15.62 12.50
N PRO A 47 -64.00 16.83 11.97
CA PRO A 47 -63.62 17.16 10.61
C PRO A 47 -62.10 17.00 10.48
N VAL A 48 -61.66 16.25 9.48
CA VAL A 48 -60.27 16.24 9.04
C VAL A 48 -59.90 17.70 8.79
N ALA A 49 -58.90 18.21 9.51
CA ALA A 49 -58.43 19.57 9.31
C ALA A 49 -57.99 19.75 7.86
N THR A 50 -58.82 20.43 7.06
CA THR A 50 -58.54 20.72 5.66
C THR A 50 -57.57 21.90 5.61
N VAL A 51 -56.28 21.60 5.54
CA VAL A 51 -55.26 22.62 5.26
C VAL A 51 -55.47 23.11 3.84
N GLN A 52 -55.87 24.37 3.69
CA GLN A 52 -55.89 25.02 2.38
C GLN A 52 -54.46 25.40 1.99
N ILE A 53 -53.87 24.61 1.09
CA ILE A 53 -52.57 24.92 0.49
C ILE A 53 -52.81 25.87 -0.67
N GLN A 54 -52.36 27.11 -0.53
CA GLN A 54 -52.42 28.10 -1.62
C GLN A 54 -51.49 27.67 -2.75
N LYS A 55 -52.01 27.64 -3.97
CA LYS A 55 -51.21 27.36 -5.17
C LYS A 55 -50.35 28.58 -5.50
N GLN A 56 -49.07 28.34 -5.76
CA GLN A 56 -48.08 29.35 -6.14
C GLN A 56 -47.53 29.05 -7.54
N PRO A 57 -48.31 29.32 -8.62
CA PRO A 57 -47.90 29.02 -10.00
C PRO A 57 -46.65 29.80 -10.44
N GLU A 58 -46.39 30.95 -9.84
CA GLU A 58 -45.24 31.81 -10.10
C GLU A 58 -43.89 31.14 -9.83
N LEU A 59 -43.84 30.18 -8.89
CA LEU A 59 -42.63 29.42 -8.57
C LEU A 59 -42.16 28.53 -9.73
N TYR A 60 -43.04 28.25 -10.70
CA TYR A 60 -42.78 27.38 -11.85
C TYR A 60 -42.94 28.12 -13.18
N ALA A 61 -43.00 29.46 -13.15
CA ALA A 61 -43.25 30.28 -14.34
C ALA A 61 -42.02 30.39 -15.27
N VAL A 62 -40.83 30.01 -14.79
CA VAL A 62 -39.57 30.15 -15.53
C VAL A 62 -38.86 28.81 -15.62
N GLU A 63 -38.30 28.52 -16.79
CA GLU A 63 -37.45 27.34 -16.98
C GLU A 63 -36.16 27.48 -16.15
N PRO A 64 -35.81 26.51 -15.30
CA PRO A 64 -34.66 26.62 -14.43
C PRO A 64 -33.35 26.62 -15.25
N PRO A 65 -32.41 27.54 -14.99
CA PRO A 65 -31.12 27.52 -15.65
C PRO A 65 -30.31 26.26 -15.28
N PRO A 66 -29.34 25.85 -16.12
CA PRO A 66 -28.43 24.75 -15.78
C PRO A 66 -27.68 25.01 -14.47
N LEU A 67 -27.58 23.98 -13.62
CA LEU A 67 -26.85 24.08 -12.36
C LEU A 67 -25.36 24.34 -12.57
N THR A 68 -24.78 25.23 -11.77
CA THR A 68 -23.33 25.43 -11.69
C THR A 68 -22.66 24.32 -10.88
N VAL A 69 -21.33 24.18 -11.00
CA VAL A 69 -20.56 23.19 -10.22
C VAL A 69 -20.71 23.41 -8.71
N THR A 70 -20.81 24.66 -8.26
CA THR A 70 -21.02 24.98 -6.83
C THR A 70 -22.41 24.60 -6.36
N GLN A 71 -23.45 24.80 -7.18
CA GLN A 71 -24.81 24.34 -6.89
C GLN A 71 -24.90 22.81 -6.83
N CYS A 72 -24.25 22.09 -7.75
CA CYS A 72 -24.12 20.63 -7.64
C CYS A 72 -23.44 20.21 -6.32
N GLY A 73 -22.41 20.94 -5.91
CA GLY A 73 -21.66 20.69 -4.67
C GLY A 73 -22.47 20.92 -3.38
N GLN A 74 -23.56 21.69 -3.42
CA GLN A 74 -24.44 21.86 -2.26
C GLN A 74 -25.14 20.55 -1.88
N CYS A 75 -25.49 19.72 -2.86
CA CYS A 75 -26.12 18.42 -2.64
C CYS A 75 -25.13 17.24 -2.69
N HIS A 76 -24.02 17.39 -3.43
CA HIS A 76 -22.98 16.37 -3.57
C HIS A 76 -21.63 16.84 -3.02
N PRO A 77 -21.54 17.15 -1.70
CA PRO A 77 -20.33 17.71 -1.12
C PRO A 77 -19.14 16.75 -1.22
N GLY A 78 -19.35 15.43 -1.06
CA GLY A 78 -18.28 14.43 -1.18
C GLY A 78 -17.64 14.42 -2.57
N VAL A 79 -18.45 14.32 -3.63
CA VAL A 79 -17.98 14.36 -5.02
C VAL A 79 -17.26 15.68 -5.32
N PHE A 80 -17.82 16.80 -4.87
CA PHE A 80 -17.20 18.11 -5.04
C PHE A 80 -15.81 18.18 -4.39
N GLN A 81 -15.66 17.66 -3.17
CA GLN A 81 -14.37 17.62 -2.48
C GLN A 81 -13.38 16.65 -3.14
N ASP A 82 -13.83 15.48 -3.57
CA ASP A 82 -13.01 14.50 -4.29
C ASP A 82 -12.39 15.12 -5.55
N ILE A 83 -13.21 15.78 -6.38
CA ILE A 83 -12.73 16.45 -7.60
C ILE A 83 -11.77 17.58 -7.24
N LYS A 84 -12.12 18.41 -6.26
CA LYS A 84 -11.29 19.54 -5.81
C LYS A 84 -9.91 19.09 -5.36
N LYS A 85 -9.83 18.00 -4.60
CA LYS A 85 -8.58 17.50 -4.02
C LYS A 85 -7.80 16.63 -5.02
N ASP A 86 -8.48 15.67 -5.63
CA ASP A 86 -7.87 14.51 -6.29
C ASP A 86 -8.41 14.28 -7.72
N GLY A 87 -9.29 15.13 -8.26
CA GLY A 87 -9.89 14.97 -9.58
C GLY A 87 -8.93 15.16 -10.77
N GLY A 88 -7.81 15.87 -10.57
CA GLY A 88 -6.82 16.11 -11.61
C GLY A 88 -7.42 16.75 -12.86
N ARG A 89 -7.30 16.10 -14.02
CA ARG A 89 -7.86 16.62 -15.29
C ARG A 89 -9.39 16.51 -15.36
N HIS A 90 -10.04 15.81 -14.44
CA HIS A 90 -11.50 15.75 -14.33
C HIS A 90 -12.11 16.95 -13.59
N ALA A 91 -11.30 17.94 -13.19
CA ALA A 91 -11.78 19.21 -12.62
C ALA A 91 -12.43 20.10 -13.70
N PHE A 92 -13.56 19.66 -14.25
CA PHE A 92 -14.38 20.35 -15.23
C PHE A 92 -15.86 20.31 -14.84
N THR A 93 -16.70 21.01 -15.60
CA THR A 93 -18.14 21.12 -15.36
C THR A 93 -18.86 19.76 -15.40
N CYS A 94 -19.69 19.43 -14.41
CA CYS A 94 -20.32 18.11 -14.24
C CYS A 94 -21.02 17.60 -15.51
N GLN A 95 -21.62 18.51 -16.27
CA GLN A 95 -22.36 18.29 -17.51
C GLN A 95 -21.48 17.79 -18.68
N ASN A 96 -20.16 17.96 -18.60
CA ASN A 96 -19.24 17.44 -19.60
C ASN A 96 -19.14 15.91 -19.52
N CYS A 97 -19.41 15.32 -18.35
CA CYS A 97 -19.48 13.88 -18.15
C CYS A 97 -20.95 13.41 -18.02
N HIS A 98 -21.71 14.01 -17.11
CA HIS A 98 -23.11 13.63 -16.85
C HIS A 98 -24.07 14.35 -17.79
N LYS A 99 -24.77 13.59 -18.65
CA LYS A 99 -25.84 14.12 -19.53
C LYS A 99 -27.23 14.02 -18.92
N SER A 100 -27.37 13.28 -17.82
CA SER A 100 -28.61 13.11 -17.09
C SER A 100 -28.34 13.12 -15.59
N PHE A 101 -29.23 13.76 -14.83
CA PHE A 101 -29.13 13.95 -13.38
C PHE A 101 -30.40 13.45 -12.70
N HIS A 102 -30.28 12.96 -11.46
CA HIS A 102 -31.39 12.43 -10.66
C HIS A 102 -32.27 11.37 -11.35
N SER A 103 -31.72 10.66 -12.34
CA SER A 103 -32.42 9.63 -13.14
C SER A 103 -32.18 8.20 -12.65
N TYR A 104 -31.35 8.03 -11.61
CA TYR A 104 -31.19 6.74 -10.95
C TYR A 104 -32.47 6.35 -10.22
N SER A 105 -32.92 5.10 -10.40
CA SER A 105 -34.05 4.54 -9.68
C SER A 105 -33.67 3.18 -9.11
N PRO A 106 -33.71 3.00 -7.77
CA PRO A 106 -33.46 1.70 -7.15
C PRO A 106 -34.39 0.58 -7.65
N ARG A 107 -35.63 0.93 -8.04
CA ARG A 107 -36.60 -0.03 -8.61
C ARG A 107 -36.18 -0.55 -9.99
N LYS A 108 -35.50 0.28 -10.78
CA LYS A 108 -35.04 -0.08 -12.12
C LYS A 108 -33.60 -0.60 -12.14
N ASN A 109 -32.86 -0.40 -11.05
CA ASN A 109 -31.44 -0.69 -10.94
C ASN A 109 -30.62 -0.23 -12.17
N ASN A 110 -30.89 0.98 -12.65
CA ASN A 110 -30.45 1.45 -13.97
C ASN A 110 -29.05 2.11 -13.96
N TRP A 111 -28.25 1.92 -12.90
CA TRP A 111 -26.97 2.62 -12.71
C TRP A 111 -26.02 2.42 -13.91
N ASP A 112 -25.77 1.17 -14.31
CA ASP A 112 -24.81 0.84 -15.37
C ASP A 112 -25.19 1.41 -16.74
N GLN A 113 -26.49 1.67 -16.95
CA GLN A 113 -27.01 2.23 -18.19
C GLN A 113 -26.87 3.74 -18.25
N ILE A 114 -26.99 4.43 -17.11
CA ILE A 114 -26.97 5.90 -17.03
C ILE A 114 -25.58 6.46 -16.70
N MET A 115 -24.64 5.64 -16.24
CA MET A 115 -23.28 6.09 -15.95
C MET A 115 -22.49 6.37 -17.24
N PRO A 116 -21.87 7.57 -17.35
CA PRO A 116 -21.02 7.93 -18.48
C PRO A 116 -19.90 6.92 -18.72
N LYS A 117 -19.54 6.66 -19.98
CA LYS A 117 -18.48 5.70 -20.31
C LYS A 117 -17.16 6.43 -20.46
N CYS A 118 -16.09 5.81 -19.94
CA CYS A 118 -14.74 6.38 -20.04
C CYS A 118 -14.32 6.58 -21.51
N SER A 119 -14.74 5.65 -22.38
CA SER A 119 -14.46 5.64 -23.81
C SER A 119 -15.06 6.82 -24.58
N ASP A 120 -16.02 7.54 -24.00
CA ASP A 120 -16.63 8.71 -24.64
C ASP A 120 -15.63 9.87 -24.76
N CYS A 121 -14.56 9.86 -23.96
CA CYS A 121 -13.49 10.87 -23.96
C CYS A 121 -12.08 10.26 -24.02
N HIS A 122 -11.88 9.06 -23.46
CA HIS A 122 -10.58 8.39 -23.41
C HIS A 122 -10.39 7.41 -24.57
N SER A 123 -9.18 7.42 -25.12
CA SER A 123 -8.74 6.56 -26.20
C SER A 123 -7.25 6.24 -26.05
N PRO A 124 -6.70 5.24 -26.75
CA PRO A 124 -5.27 4.95 -26.73
C PRO A 124 -4.39 6.15 -27.12
N ALA A 125 -4.91 7.07 -27.94
CA ALA A 125 -4.21 8.30 -28.33
C ALA A 125 -4.17 9.35 -27.20
N THR A 126 -5.11 9.32 -26.25
CA THR A 126 -5.22 10.31 -25.17
C THR A 126 -4.74 9.78 -23.82
N VAL A 127 -4.65 8.45 -23.65
CA VAL A 127 -4.21 7.78 -22.43
C VAL A 127 -3.19 6.70 -22.75
N ALA A 128 -1.94 6.96 -22.37
CA ALA A 128 -0.77 6.16 -22.72
C ALA A 128 -0.71 4.74 -22.11
N HIS A 129 -1.69 4.33 -21.29
CA HIS A 129 -1.80 2.93 -20.83
C HIS A 129 -3.10 2.28 -21.31
N ALA A 130 -3.96 3.00 -22.05
CA ALA A 130 -5.23 2.48 -22.52
C ALA A 130 -5.07 1.45 -23.65
N GLN A 131 -3.90 1.39 -24.29
CA GLN A 131 -3.54 0.30 -25.21
C GLN A 131 -3.28 -1.04 -24.50
N VAL A 132 -3.00 -1.01 -23.19
CA VAL A 132 -2.77 -2.21 -22.37
C VAL A 132 -3.97 -2.50 -21.47
N PHE A 133 -4.59 -1.45 -20.92
CA PHE A 133 -5.71 -1.56 -19.99
C PHE A 133 -6.94 -0.83 -20.53
N THR A 134 -7.93 -1.59 -20.99
CA THR A 134 -9.19 -1.05 -21.52
C THR A 134 -10.30 -0.96 -20.47
N GLN A 135 -10.20 -1.73 -19.38
CA GLN A 135 -11.17 -1.74 -18.29
C GLN A 135 -10.79 -0.71 -17.21
N CYS A 136 -11.04 0.56 -17.49
CA CYS A 136 -10.58 1.68 -16.65
C CYS A 136 -10.98 1.55 -15.18
N ALA A 137 -12.21 1.09 -14.91
CA ALA A 137 -12.79 1.00 -13.57
C ALA A 137 -12.16 -0.09 -12.67
N GLU A 138 -11.41 -1.06 -13.22
CA GLU A 138 -10.69 -2.06 -12.40
C GLU A 138 -9.54 -1.43 -11.59
N CYS A 139 -9.04 -0.28 -12.06
CA CYS A 139 -7.98 0.49 -11.41
C CYS A 139 -8.52 1.84 -10.90
N HIS A 140 -9.30 2.55 -11.71
CA HIS A 140 -9.91 3.83 -11.35
C HIS A 140 -11.33 3.62 -10.80
N SER A 141 -11.42 3.18 -9.55
CA SER A 141 -12.71 2.89 -8.90
C SER A 141 -13.57 4.14 -8.66
N ASN A 142 -12.94 5.32 -8.54
CA ASN A 142 -13.64 6.59 -8.40
C ASN A 142 -13.19 7.58 -9.51
N PRO A 143 -14.04 7.87 -10.51
CA PRO A 143 -13.71 8.82 -11.58
C PRO A 143 -13.60 10.26 -11.07
N HIS A 144 -14.13 10.56 -9.89
CA HIS A 144 -14.05 11.88 -9.25
C HIS A 144 -12.72 12.12 -8.51
N SER A 145 -11.92 11.07 -8.27
CA SER A 145 -10.64 11.17 -7.55
C SER A 145 -9.50 10.47 -8.31
N ILE A 146 -9.35 10.75 -9.61
CA ILE A 146 -8.48 9.98 -10.51
C ILE A 146 -6.99 9.94 -10.09
N LYS A 147 -6.51 10.94 -9.33
CA LYS A 147 -5.13 10.98 -8.80
C LYS A 147 -4.89 9.93 -7.72
N VAL A 148 -5.95 9.47 -7.06
CA VAL A 148 -5.87 8.49 -5.98
C VAL A 148 -6.37 7.16 -6.50
N MET A 149 -5.44 6.23 -6.62
CA MET A 149 -5.72 4.86 -6.99
C MET A 149 -5.33 3.97 -5.81
N PRO A 150 -6.30 3.48 -5.03
CA PRO A 150 -6.00 2.52 -3.98
C PRO A 150 -5.44 1.23 -4.59
N MET A 151 -4.65 0.49 -3.81
CA MET A 151 -4.14 -0.80 -4.28
C MET A 151 -5.30 -1.79 -4.46
N SER A 152 -5.57 -2.21 -5.70
CA SER A 152 -6.55 -3.23 -6.04
C SER A 152 -5.86 -4.55 -6.40
N GLN A 153 -6.60 -5.66 -6.39
CA GLN A 153 -6.06 -6.97 -6.82
C GLN A 153 -5.60 -6.92 -8.28
N LYS A 154 -6.34 -6.20 -9.14
CA LYS A 154 -5.95 -6.02 -10.54
C LYS A 154 -4.63 -5.26 -10.67
N LEU A 155 -4.48 -4.16 -9.93
CA LEU A 155 -3.27 -3.36 -9.95
C LEU A 155 -2.07 -4.16 -9.43
N LEU A 156 -2.24 -4.88 -8.32
CA LEU A 156 -1.21 -5.72 -7.73
C LEU A 156 -0.72 -6.81 -8.70
N ALA A 157 -1.63 -7.43 -9.46
CA ALA A 157 -1.29 -8.40 -10.49
C ALA A 157 -0.61 -7.79 -11.72
N SER A 158 -0.68 -6.48 -11.91
CA SER A 158 -0.24 -5.77 -13.12
C SER A 158 1.02 -4.92 -12.91
N CYS A 159 1.62 -4.94 -11.71
CA CYS A 159 2.82 -4.14 -11.40
C CYS A 159 3.94 -4.34 -12.43
N ALA A 160 4.25 -5.59 -12.76
CA ALA A 160 5.35 -5.95 -13.65
C ALA A 160 5.13 -5.53 -15.11
N THR A 161 3.88 -5.26 -15.52
CA THR A 161 3.53 -4.80 -16.87
C THR A 161 4.15 -3.43 -17.16
N CYS A 162 4.27 -2.57 -16.14
CA CYS A 162 4.90 -1.25 -16.26
C CYS A 162 6.23 -1.14 -15.49
N HIS A 163 6.36 -1.88 -14.38
CA HIS A 163 7.53 -1.86 -13.49
C HIS A 163 8.24 -3.22 -13.50
N ALA A 164 8.95 -3.54 -14.58
CA ALA A 164 9.68 -4.79 -14.70
C ALA A 164 10.88 -4.91 -13.72
N GLY A 165 11.46 -3.78 -13.30
CA GLY A 165 12.66 -3.73 -12.46
C GLY A 165 12.49 -4.33 -11.06
N PRO A 166 11.59 -3.81 -10.20
CA PRO A 166 11.46 -4.27 -8.82
C PRO A 166 11.20 -5.78 -8.65
N PRO A 167 10.28 -6.41 -9.40
CA PRO A 167 10.09 -7.85 -9.32
C PRO A 167 11.32 -8.64 -9.78
N ALA A 168 12.03 -8.15 -10.81
CA ALA A 168 13.26 -8.77 -11.28
C ALA A 168 14.39 -8.68 -10.23
N ASP A 169 14.56 -7.52 -9.59
CA ASP A 169 15.52 -7.32 -8.50
C ASP A 169 15.24 -8.28 -7.32
N LEU A 170 13.99 -8.40 -6.88
CA LEU A 170 13.61 -9.29 -5.77
C LEU A 170 13.81 -10.79 -6.10
N LYS A 171 13.68 -11.16 -7.38
CA LYS A 171 13.94 -12.52 -7.88
C LYS A 171 15.44 -12.80 -7.98
N GLN A 172 16.21 -11.85 -8.51
CA GLN A 172 17.66 -11.99 -8.71
C GLN A 172 18.42 -11.91 -7.38
N PHE A 173 17.95 -11.10 -6.43
CA PHE A 173 18.61 -10.88 -5.14
C PHE A 173 17.66 -11.19 -3.96
N PRO A 174 17.40 -12.48 -3.67
CA PRO A 174 16.45 -12.86 -2.64
C PRO A 174 16.78 -12.29 -1.25
N SER A 175 15.79 -11.67 -0.61
CA SER A 175 15.90 -11.06 0.72
C SER A 175 14.63 -11.31 1.54
N LYS A 176 14.53 -10.71 2.73
CA LYS A 176 13.28 -10.77 3.52
C LYS A 176 12.12 -10.08 2.78
N HIS A 177 12.40 -9.08 1.95
CA HIS A 177 11.37 -8.41 1.14
C HIS A 177 10.80 -9.31 0.05
N THR A 178 11.50 -10.35 -0.40
CA THR A 178 10.97 -11.32 -1.38
C THR A 178 9.76 -12.09 -0.83
N LYS A 179 9.55 -12.10 0.49
CA LYS A 179 8.40 -12.73 1.15
C LYS A 179 7.21 -11.80 1.34
N LEU A 180 7.34 -10.52 1.00
CA LEU A 180 6.30 -9.50 1.14
C LEU A 180 5.60 -9.30 -0.19
N SER A 181 4.30 -9.01 -0.12
CA SER A 181 3.54 -8.49 -1.26
C SER A 181 3.95 -7.05 -1.54
N CYS A 182 3.85 -6.61 -2.81
CA CYS A 182 4.09 -5.22 -3.17
C CYS A 182 3.17 -4.27 -2.36
N ALA A 183 1.94 -4.71 -2.09
CA ALA A 183 0.93 -3.95 -1.36
C ALA A 183 1.26 -3.75 0.13
N ASP A 184 2.14 -4.58 0.71
CA ASP A 184 2.55 -4.46 2.12
C ASP A 184 3.31 -3.16 2.38
N CYS A 185 3.97 -2.64 1.33
CA CYS A 185 4.73 -1.38 1.36
C CYS A 185 4.05 -0.30 0.51
N HIS A 186 3.62 -0.64 -0.70
CA HIS A 186 2.97 0.29 -1.63
C HIS A 186 1.45 0.24 -1.49
N THR A 187 0.89 1.00 -0.56
CA THR A 187 -0.55 0.97 -0.24
C THR A 187 -1.45 1.65 -1.27
N ARG A 188 -0.86 2.44 -2.18
CA ARG A 188 -1.53 3.07 -3.32
C ARG A 188 -0.56 3.23 -4.48
N HIS A 189 -1.08 3.33 -5.69
CA HIS A 189 -0.25 3.55 -6.87
C HIS A 189 0.56 4.85 -6.75
N GLY A 190 1.83 4.82 -7.14
CA GLY A 190 2.72 5.99 -7.10
C GLY A 190 3.23 6.39 -5.70
N LEU A 191 2.81 5.72 -4.63
CA LEU A 191 3.38 5.95 -3.30
C LEU A 191 4.74 5.27 -3.19
N ILE A 192 5.77 6.05 -2.84
CA ILE A 192 7.07 5.52 -2.39
C ILE A 192 7.06 5.58 -0.86
N PRO A 193 6.98 4.43 -0.16
CA PRO A 193 6.92 4.40 1.29
C PRO A 193 8.27 4.77 1.91
N SER A 194 8.22 5.23 3.17
CA SER A 194 9.43 5.46 3.95
C SER A 194 9.97 4.14 4.52
N CYS A 195 11.30 3.99 4.54
CA CYS A 195 11.96 2.79 5.09
C CYS A 195 11.75 2.67 6.61
N ASN A 196 11.59 3.81 7.30
CA ASN A 196 11.47 3.86 8.75
C ASN A 196 10.15 3.35 9.32
N MET A 197 9.19 2.97 8.46
CA MET A 197 7.97 2.29 8.89
C MET A 197 8.29 0.93 9.55
N CYS A 198 9.38 0.29 9.12
CA CYS A 198 9.80 -1.02 9.64
C CYS A 198 11.28 -1.07 10.05
N HIS A 199 12.13 -0.19 9.52
CA HIS A 199 13.58 -0.23 9.75
C HIS A 199 14.07 0.91 10.65
N LYS A 200 15.07 0.59 11.49
CA LYS A 200 15.85 1.58 12.24
C LYS A 200 17.08 2.00 11.43
N PRO A 201 17.64 3.20 11.67
CA PRO A 201 18.93 3.56 11.09
C PRO A 201 20.03 2.63 11.59
N HIS A 202 21.13 2.52 10.84
CA HIS A 202 22.26 1.67 11.23
C HIS A 202 23.14 2.32 12.30
N TYR A 203 23.11 3.65 12.41
CA TYR A 203 23.76 4.40 13.48
C TYR A 203 22.97 5.65 13.83
N GLU A 204 23.22 6.18 15.03
CA GLU A 204 22.56 7.38 15.51
C GLU A 204 22.82 8.59 14.60
N GLY A 205 21.74 9.28 14.20
CA GLY A 205 21.80 10.46 13.35
C GLY A 205 21.87 10.18 11.83
N GLN A 206 21.82 8.92 11.39
CA GLN A 206 21.77 8.62 9.95
C GLN A 206 20.46 9.10 9.32
N ASP A 207 20.57 9.94 8.29
CA ASP A 207 19.41 10.36 7.49
C ASP A 207 18.85 9.18 6.68
N PHE A 208 17.57 8.86 6.87
CA PHE A 208 16.88 7.79 6.16
C PHE A 208 16.87 7.96 4.64
N LYS A 209 16.98 9.19 4.12
CA LYS A 209 17.06 9.44 2.68
C LYS A 209 18.30 8.80 2.05
N THR A 210 19.36 8.62 2.84
CA THR A 210 20.63 8.06 2.37
C THR A 210 20.64 6.54 2.31
N CYS A 211 19.73 5.84 3.01
CA CYS A 211 19.71 4.38 3.09
C CYS A 211 19.66 3.71 1.71
N ALA A 212 18.76 4.19 0.85
CA ALA A 212 18.56 3.62 -0.48
C ALA A 212 19.55 4.15 -1.53
N SER A 213 19.96 5.42 -1.41
CA SER A 213 20.79 6.08 -2.42
C SER A 213 22.29 5.85 -2.24
N GLU A 214 22.74 5.63 -1.01
CA GLU A 214 24.17 5.56 -0.69
C GLU A 214 24.65 4.17 -0.32
N CYS A 215 23.75 3.25 0.04
CA CYS A 215 24.13 1.94 0.58
C CYS A 215 23.47 0.77 -0.14
N HIS A 216 22.15 0.64 -0.09
CA HIS A 216 21.49 -0.53 -0.68
C HIS A 216 20.09 -0.22 -1.25
N PRO A 217 19.73 -0.69 -2.44
CA PRO A 217 18.38 -0.50 -2.96
C PRO A 217 17.34 -1.35 -2.19
N VAL A 218 16.12 -0.84 -2.03
CA VAL A 218 15.06 -1.50 -1.22
C VAL A 218 14.65 -2.88 -1.77
N HIS A 219 14.66 -3.06 -3.10
CA HIS A 219 14.30 -4.32 -3.76
C HIS A 219 15.48 -5.30 -3.92
N LYS A 220 16.69 -4.90 -3.52
CA LYS A 220 17.88 -5.75 -3.45
C LYS A 220 18.79 -5.31 -2.30
N PRO A 221 18.30 -5.35 -1.03
CA PRO A 221 18.96 -4.72 0.10
C PRO A 221 20.30 -5.36 0.49
N LYS A 222 20.60 -6.54 -0.06
CA LYS A 222 21.88 -7.23 0.13
C LYS A 222 22.97 -6.74 -0.84
N GLU A 223 22.58 -6.06 -1.92
CA GLU A 223 23.50 -5.46 -2.86
C GLU A 223 23.95 -4.11 -2.31
N ILE A 224 25.01 -4.16 -1.49
CA ILE A 224 25.61 -2.98 -0.89
C ILE A 224 26.58 -2.33 -1.89
N SER A 225 26.38 -1.04 -2.14
CA SER A 225 27.30 -0.15 -2.83
C SER A 225 27.57 1.07 -1.96
N TYR A 226 28.64 1.79 -2.24
CA TYR A 226 28.92 3.06 -1.57
C TYR A 226 29.89 3.89 -2.40
N LYS A 227 29.92 5.20 -2.16
CA LYS A 227 30.89 6.10 -2.78
C LYS A 227 32.25 6.00 -2.09
N LYS A 228 33.31 6.39 -2.80
CA LYS A 228 34.69 6.34 -2.29
C LYS A 228 34.96 7.25 -1.09
N ASP A 229 34.16 8.31 -0.95
CA ASP A 229 34.22 9.30 0.11
C ASP A 229 33.26 9.00 1.28
N VAL A 230 32.63 7.81 1.29
CA VAL A 230 31.75 7.40 2.39
C VAL A 230 32.50 7.46 3.73
N GLY A 231 31.87 8.07 4.72
CA GLY A 231 32.43 8.19 6.07
C GLY A 231 32.69 6.82 6.71
N THR A 232 33.82 6.66 7.39
CA THR A 232 34.24 5.38 7.99
C THR A 232 33.27 4.84 9.04
N ARG A 233 32.56 5.73 9.76
CA ARG A 233 31.50 5.37 10.69
C ARG A 233 30.39 4.55 10.02
N THR A 234 30.08 4.81 8.74
CA THR A 234 29.08 4.05 7.98
C THR A 234 29.47 2.58 7.88
N CYS A 235 30.74 2.28 7.63
CA CYS A 235 31.25 0.91 7.61
C CYS A 235 31.21 0.28 9.01
N GLY A 236 31.53 1.07 10.04
CA GLY A 236 31.48 0.64 11.44
C GLY A 236 30.10 0.24 11.94
N ALA A 237 29.03 0.73 11.31
CA ALA A 237 27.66 0.35 11.68
C ALA A 237 27.34 -1.13 11.41
N CYS A 238 28.06 -1.77 10.49
CA CYS A 238 27.98 -3.22 10.25
C CYS A 238 29.24 -3.95 10.72
N HIS A 239 30.39 -3.27 10.74
CA HIS A 239 31.70 -3.81 11.09
C HIS A 239 32.21 -3.22 12.41
N GLU A 240 31.40 -3.26 13.46
CA GLU A 240 31.69 -2.60 14.74
C GLU A 240 33.06 -2.98 15.32
N GLY A 241 33.39 -4.28 15.32
CA GLY A 241 34.67 -4.78 15.83
C GLY A 241 35.87 -4.25 15.05
N VAL A 242 35.80 -4.27 13.71
CA VAL A 242 36.87 -3.76 12.84
C VAL A 242 37.01 -2.25 13.01
N TYR A 243 35.89 -1.53 13.07
CA TYR A 243 35.88 -0.09 13.28
C TYR A 243 36.46 0.30 14.65
N ALA A 244 36.14 -0.45 15.71
CA ALA A 244 36.72 -0.25 17.04
C ALA A 244 38.23 -0.48 17.05
N THR A 245 38.72 -1.48 16.30
CA THR A 245 40.16 -1.73 16.12
C THR A 245 40.84 -0.62 15.31
N TRP A 246 40.25 -0.24 14.17
CA TRP A 246 40.77 0.79 13.28
C TRP A 246 40.82 2.18 13.95
N THR A 247 39.81 2.52 14.76
CA THR A 247 39.80 3.81 15.49
C THR A 247 40.87 3.89 16.59
N LYS A 248 41.31 2.74 17.13
CA LYS A 248 42.31 2.67 18.20
C LYS A 248 43.72 2.33 17.70
N THR A 249 43.90 2.01 16.41
CA THR A 249 45.20 1.60 15.90
C THR A 249 46.21 2.75 16.01
N PRO A 250 47.44 2.49 16.51
CA PRO A 250 48.52 3.47 16.45
C PRO A 250 49.14 3.57 15.04
N SER A 251 48.72 2.72 14.09
CA SER A 251 49.26 2.68 12.73
C SER A 251 48.74 3.81 11.83
N ARG A 252 49.43 4.05 10.71
CA ARG A 252 48.96 5.01 9.70
C ARG A 252 47.70 4.53 8.96
N HIS A 253 47.36 3.23 9.03
CA HIS A 253 46.13 2.72 8.43
C HIS A 253 44.87 3.29 9.11
N GLY A 254 44.96 3.66 10.39
CA GLY A 254 43.91 4.41 11.12
C GLY A 254 43.59 5.79 10.54
N LYS A 255 44.35 6.27 9.55
CA LYS A 255 44.13 7.54 8.85
C LYS A 255 43.57 7.35 7.44
N VAL A 256 43.40 6.11 6.98
CA VAL A 256 42.89 5.78 5.64
C VAL A 256 41.44 5.36 5.76
N SER A 257 40.55 5.93 4.95
CA SER A 257 39.13 5.55 4.99
C SER A 257 38.94 4.12 4.49
N CYS A 258 37.91 3.45 5.02
CA CYS A 258 37.59 2.06 4.64
C CYS A 258 37.42 1.93 3.11
N ALA A 259 36.72 2.89 2.49
CA ALA A 259 36.42 2.87 1.06
C ALA A 259 37.62 3.20 0.14
N ALA A 260 38.72 3.73 0.69
CA ALA A 260 39.96 3.89 -0.07
C ALA A 260 40.62 2.54 -0.36
N CYS A 261 40.53 1.59 0.58
CA CYS A 261 41.05 0.23 0.42
C CYS A 261 39.98 -0.72 -0.15
N HIS A 262 38.79 -0.69 0.43
CA HIS A 262 37.64 -1.47 -0.01
C HIS A 262 36.86 -0.67 -1.06
N THR A 263 37.29 -0.74 -2.31
CA THR A 263 36.66 0.01 -3.41
C THR A 263 35.27 -0.49 -3.78
N LYS A 264 34.94 -1.72 -3.37
CA LYS A 264 33.63 -2.36 -3.50
C LYS A 264 33.32 -3.15 -2.23
N HIS A 265 32.05 -3.21 -1.84
CA HIS A 265 31.65 -4.05 -0.72
C HIS A 265 32.02 -5.53 -0.97
N GLY A 266 32.66 -6.16 0.01
CA GLY A 266 33.17 -7.54 -0.07
C GLY A 266 34.50 -7.72 -0.81
N PHE A 267 35.06 -6.66 -1.42
CA PHE A 267 36.40 -6.71 -2.01
C PHE A 267 37.46 -6.54 -0.93
N ILE A 268 38.48 -7.41 -0.91
CA ILE A 268 39.64 -7.30 -0.01
C ILE A 268 40.88 -7.07 -0.89
N PRO A 269 41.55 -5.91 -0.81
CA PRO A 269 42.75 -5.63 -1.60
C PRO A 269 43.93 -6.49 -1.14
N GLN A 270 44.91 -6.67 -2.03
CA GLN A 270 46.22 -7.20 -1.66
C GLN A 270 47.10 -6.11 -1.07
N CYS A 271 48.02 -6.49 -0.18
CA CYS A 271 48.98 -5.53 0.39
C CYS A 271 49.81 -4.85 -0.70
N THR A 272 50.13 -5.61 -1.75
CA THR A 272 50.93 -5.18 -2.90
C THR A 272 50.22 -4.20 -3.84
N ASP A 273 48.90 -4.01 -3.68
CA ASP A 273 48.15 -3.05 -4.50
C ASP A 273 48.53 -1.59 -4.16
N CYS A 274 49.13 -1.38 -2.99
CA CYS A 274 49.58 -0.06 -2.52
C CYS A 274 51.03 -0.08 -1.98
N HIS A 275 51.51 -1.22 -1.48
CA HIS A 275 52.86 -1.34 -0.94
C HIS A 275 53.78 -2.10 -1.88
N GLY A 276 55.06 -1.74 -1.87
CA GLY A 276 56.12 -2.61 -2.41
C GLY A 276 56.41 -3.80 -1.50
N LEU A 277 57.56 -4.43 -1.72
CA LEU A 277 58.07 -5.50 -0.85
C LEU A 277 59.10 -4.90 0.13
N PRO A 278 58.72 -4.61 1.39
CA PRO A 278 59.60 -3.92 2.34
C PRO A 278 60.68 -4.82 2.96
N HIS A 279 60.48 -6.15 2.93
CA HIS A 279 61.43 -7.15 3.42
C HIS A 279 62.27 -7.75 2.28
N SER A 280 63.31 -8.52 2.65
CA SER A 280 64.16 -9.23 1.70
C SER A 280 63.40 -10.28 0.90
N LYS A 281 63.90 -10.60 -0.30
CA LYS A 281 63.30 -11.60 -1.20
C LYS A 281 63.12 -12.97 -0.53
N GLN A 282 64.13 -13.44 0.22
CA GLN A 282 64.08 -14.72 0.94
C GLN A 282 62.93 -14.77 1.97
N LEU A 283 62.62 -13.65 2.63
CA LEU A 283 61.54 -13.61 3.62
C LEU A 283 60.17 -13.71 2.94
N HIS A 284 59.98 -13.04 1.79
CA HIS A 284 58.74 -13.15 1.01
C HIS A 284 58.59 -14.50 0.31
N GLU A 285 59.69 -15.14 -0.11
CA GLU A 285 59.69 -16.51 -0.64
C GLU A 285 59.26 -17.52 0.44
N ARG A 286 59.75 -17.36 1.67
CA ARG A 286 59.41 -18.23 2.80
C ARG A 286 58.02 -17.94 3.39
N PHE A 287 57.61 -16.67 3.41
CA PHE A 287 56.34 -16.20 3.97
C PHE A 287 55.59 -15.33 2.95
N PRO A 288 54.92 -15.94 1.96
CA PRO A 288 54.26 -15.20 0.89
C PRO A 288 53.00 -14.42 1.34
N LYS A 289 52.46 -14.73 2.53
CA LYS A 289 51.28 -14.05 3.10
C LYS A 289 51.71 -13.08 4.19
N CYS A 290 51.51 -11.79 3.95
CA CYS A 290 51.88 -10.73 4.89
C CYS A 290 51.22 -10.90 6.27
N LEU A 291 49.96 -11.38 6.29
CA LEU A 291 49.18 -11.58 7.50
C LEU A 291 49.72 -12.67 8.44
N THR A 292 50.68 -13.49 8.00
CA THR A 292 51.37 -14.45 8.89
C THR A 292 52.07 -13.75 10.05
N CYS A 293 52.60 -12.54 9.82
CA CYS A 293 53.25 -11.75 10.86
C CYS A 293 52.52 -10.43 11.16
N HIS A 294 51.87 -9.82 10.15
CA HIS A 294 51.19 -8.54 10.31
C HIS A 294 49.74 -8.63 10.82
N GLN A 295 49.23 -9.85 11.06
CA GLN A 295 48.01 -10.29 11.78
C GLN A 295 46.68 -9.58 11.48
N ASP A 296 46.61 -8.25 11.45
CA ASP A 296 45.44 -7.47 11.09
C ASP A 296 45.82 -6.26 10.23
N ALA A 297 45.26 -6.17 9.03
CA ALA A 297 45.45 -5.03 8.14
C ALA A 297 44.87 -3.72 8.69
N HIS A 298 43.92 -3.77 9.62
CA HIS A 298 43.31 -2.61 10.27
C HIS A 298 44.08 -2.17 11.53
N ASN A 299 45.00 -3.00 12.01
CA ASN A 299 45.90 -2.68 13.11
C ASN A 299 47.29 -3.31 12.93
N PRO A 300 48.00 -2.99 11.84
CA PRO A 300 49.30 -3.57 11.60
C PRO A 300 50.29 -3.12 12.69
N PRO A 301 51.27 -3.98 13.04
CA PRO A 301 52.30 -3.64 14.00
C PRO A 301 53.03 -2.34 13.63
N VAL A 302 53.17 -1.45 14.59
CA VAL A 302 54.00 -0.26 14.47
C VAL A 302 55.32 -0.50 15.20
N ARG A 303 56.44 -0.03 14.62
CA ARG A 303 57.67 0.10 15.41
C ARG A 303 57.40 1.14 16.49
N GLN A 304 57.40 0.71 17.76
CA GLN A 304 57.50 1.63 18.88
C GLN A 304 58.85 2.33 18.74
N ARG A 305 58.81 3.65 18.57
CA ARG A 305 60.00 4.49 18.57
C ARG A 305 60.33 4.88 20.00
#